data_AF-K2AUP8-F1
#
_entry.id   AF-K2AUP8-F1
#
_cell.length_a   1.000
_cell.length_b   1.000
_cell.length_c   1.000
_cell.angle_alpha   90.00
_cell.angle_beta   90.00
_cell.angle_gamma   90.00
#
_symmetry.space_group_name_H-M   'P 1'
#
loop_
_entity.id
_entity.type
_entity.pdbx_description
1 polymer ?
#
loop_
_entity_poly.entity_id
_entity_poly.type
_entity_poly.pdbx_seq_one_letter_code
_entity_poly.pdbx_strand_id
1 'polypeptide(L)'
;MLFSKPLGYNTIMYCSRCGKKIGNSAFCQYCGKAQKSLNKFSPNKGLNKLIAQNIFLFRRFSFLNNIKSIYIFQMVLALFFFSYVIIFLLPAVSSDLTIFLVYPMSFFHGVMIGNLIDIVGLTILMLIPIIFFLFQIRIHNKHFKYLSFIKSTFSGFLIIIFSAYFALFIISIFNLAATINFSNKLNKNPEALVVTYDIDAIVKKLDTSKIVPGIIETSKEKLGAVVASRLQNKKLSAFYIEVLTPFVAKFNPIKPMAIDQGLIMVGDDLVFFELKREELEKIAPYLGYSLVKKHFDPRFIKFFPELRVLGRQDYIKVRDDQVNEQLNAIDYLIDVMESYISQNLANIALDKSKITANKNGLSDSINSKESTYNQCITAGFYSYYSNSFIKLYSEETCRERSNSWDDLIAKWRTNIADWENSLAYDQSQLVENRQLLKSITGWRAMVESQKMSTPLELGVFYDEKNIDIAFDWTNTKSIMSFLVTLSHEYIHYSSHISNERYLTLSFEEALTEYYSRSIIKENFNKDTNVGYPFLMNVMSQLFDKLPDDDLEEIYFTKNEDQLISLLDSTFGKDFYKKNRTIIVSLPYLSGKEGVDSANTLLKAIGGEPVNEQDYIGEVVEI
;
A
#
# COMPACT_ATOMS: atom_id res chain seq x y z
N MET A 1 0.49 60.99 79.94
CA MET A 1 -0.97 60.96 80.17
C MET A 1 -1.57 59.75 79.46
N LEU A 2 -2.54 59.11 80.13
CA LEU A 2 -3.54 58.11 79.68
C LEU A 2 -3.10 56.64 79.45
N PHE A 3 -3.09 55.94 80.60
CA PHE A 3 -3.52 54.58 80.97
C PHE A 3 -3.40 53.37 80.02
N SER A 4 -2.78 52.32 80.57
CA SER A 4 -3.48 51.04 80.76
C SER A 4 -3.27 50.53 82.20
N LYS A 5 -4.36 50.19 82.90
CA LYS A 5 -4.35 49.47 84.19
C LYS A 5 -4.28 47.96 83.92
N PRO A 6 -3.55 47.15 84.72
CA PRO A 6 -3.58 45.70 84.64
C PRO A 6 -4.74 45.10 85.45
N LEU A 7 -5.38 44.08 84.91
CA LEU A 7 -6.35 43.22 85.61
C LEU A 7 -5.61 42.21 86.49
N GLY A 8 -6.07 42.08 87.74
CA GLY A 8 -5.51 41.20 88.76
C GLY A 8 -5.89 39.73 88.58
N TYR A 9 -4.93 38.84 88.81
CA TYR A 9 -5.17 37.39 88.90
C TYR A 9 -5.40 36.99 90.36
N ASN A 10 -6.55 36.36 90.63
CA ASN A 10 -6.85 35.68 91.89
C ASN A 10 -6.00 34.39 92.00
N THR A 11 -4.89 34.43 92.75
CA THR A 11 -4.03 33.27 92.95
C THR A 11 -4.70 32.27 93.89
N ILE A 12 -5.06 31.09 93.36
CA ILE A 12 -5.55 29.97 94.14
C ILE A 12 -4.35 29.27 94.80
N MET A 13 -4.33 29.18 96.13
CA MET A 13 -3.30 28.44 96.87
C MET A 13 -3.76 27.04 97.26
N TYR A 14 -2.86 26.07 97.21
CA TYR A 14 -3.08 24.69 97.65
C TYR A 14 -2.14 24.37 98.81
N CYS A 15 -2.63 23.61 99.79
CA CYS A 15 -1.80 23.17 100.91
C CYS A 15 -0.77 22.14 100.42
N SER A 16 0.53 22.40 100.64
CA SER A 16 1.61 21.52 100.21
C SER A 16 1.64 20.14 100.87
N ARG A 17 0.89 19.92 101.96
CA ARG A 17 0.83 18.62 102.64
C ARG A 17 -0.35 17.76 102.21
N CYS A 18 -1.54 18.35 102.09
CA CYS A 18 -2.77 17.58 101.78
C CYS A 18 -3.33 17.86 100.38
N GLY A 19 -2.72 18.77 99.61
CA GLY A 19 -3.12 19.09 98.24
C GLY A 19 -4.47 19.81 98.12
N LYS A 20 -5.16 20.13 99.23
CA LYS A 20 -6.47 20.80 99.19
C LYS A 20 -6.34 22.31 98.98
N LYS A 21 -7.27 22.86 98.19
CA LYS A 21 -7.40 24.30 97.93
C LYS A 21 -7.68 25.04 99.24
N ILE A 22 -6.86 26.01 99.56
CA ILE A 22 -7.03 26.90 100.69
C ILE A 22 -7.14 28.34 100.14
N GLY A 23 -8.09 29.11 100.67
CA GLY A 23 -8.15 30.55 100.39
C GLY A 23 -6.90 31.27 100.92
N ASN A 24 -6.86 32.60 100.89
CA ASN A 24 -5.77 33.44 101.44
C ASN A 24 -5.65 33.38 102.99
N SER A 25 -5.65 32.17 103.56
CA SER A 25 -5.50 31.87 104.97
C SER A 25 -4.07 31.40 105.23
N ALA A 26 -3.42 31.97 106.24
CA ALA A 26 -2.07 31.60 106.68
C ALA A 26 -1.97 30.18 107.31
N PHE A 27 -3.12 29.53 107.52
CA PHE A 27 -3.24 28.20 108.10
C PHE A 27 -4.11 27.29 107.24
N CYS A 28 -3.69 26.03 107.06
CA CYS A 28 -4.54 25.06 106.38
C CYS A 28 -5.63 24.55 107.33
N GLN A 29 -6.87 24.95 107.08
CA GLN A 29 -8.06 24.51 107.82
C GLN A 29 -8.28 22.99 107.83
N TYR A 30 -7.65 22.23 106.92
CA TYR A 30 -7.78 20.77 106.85
C TYR A 30 -6.68 19.99 107.60
N CYS A 31 -5.54 20.60 107.90
CA CYS A 31 -4.43 19.89 108.55
C CYS A 31 -3.68 20.69 109.62
N GLY A 32 -4.16 21.89 109.96
CA GLY A 32 -3.69 22.71 111.08
C GLY A 32 -2.31 23.36 110.91
N LYS A 33 -1.62 23.16 109.79
CA LYS A 33 -0.23 23.61 109.63
C LYS A 33 -0.16 25.07 109.14
N ALA A 34 0.60 25.91 109.86
CA ALA A 34 0.94 27.27 109.47
C ALA A 34 1.89 27.28 108.26
N GLN A 35 1.61 28.10 107.24
CA GLN A 35 2.56 28.28 106.14
C GLN A 35 3.63 29.32 106.51
N LYS A 36 4.92 28.94 106.41
CA LYS A 36 6.06 29.86 106.57
C LYS A 36 6.04 30.87 105.43
N SER A 37 5.98 32.16 105.75
CA SER A 37 6.09 33.25 104.77
C SER A 37 7.50 33.26 104.16
N LEU A 38 7.58 33.04 102.86
CA LEU A 38 8.79 33.23 102.05
C LEU A 38 8.88 34.71 101.63
N ASN A 39 9.11 35.61 102.60
CA ASN A 39 9.44 37.00 102.32
C ASN A 39 10.81 37.34 102.93
N LYS A 40 11.86 36.99 102.19
CA LYS A 40 13.16 37.69 102.15
C LYS A 40 14.00 37.06 101.03
N PHE A 41 13.81 37.52 99.80
CA PHE A 41 14.84 37.41 98.76
C PHE A 41 15.01 38.76 98.07
N SER A 42 16.24 39.26 98.19
CA SER A 42 16.77 40.50 97.64
C SER A 42 16.61 40.57 96.11
N PRO A 43 16.23 41.73 95.53
CA PRO A 43 16.07 41.88 94.11
C PRO A 43 17.44 42.18 93.47
N ASN A 44 18.14 41.16 92.94
CA ASN A 44 19.03 41.37 91.77
C ASN A 44 19.70 40.13 91.14
N LYS A 45 19.29 38.88 91.39
CA LYS A 45 19.93 37.71 90.73
C LYS A 45 18.99 36.67 90.08
N GLY A 46 17.67 36.77 90.25
CA GLY A 46 16.73 35.74 89.77
C GLY A 46 16.14 35.94 88.37
N LEU A 47 15.88 37.19 87.96
CA LEU A 47 15.16 37.49 86.71
C LEU A 47 16.00 37.12 85.46
N ASN A 48 17.32 37.34 85.53
CA ASN A 48 18.24 36.93 84.46
C ASN A 48 18.35 35.40 84.33
N LYS A 49 18.13 34.63 85.41
CA LYS A 49 18.23 33.16 85.38
C LYS A 49 16.98 32.50 84.76
N LEU A 50 15.79 33.06 85.01
CA LEU A 50 14.52 32.60 84.42
C LEU A 50 14.36 33.03 82.95
N ILE A 51 14.81 34.24 82.59
CA ILE A 51 14.88 34.67 81.19
C ILE A 51 15.95 33.86 80.44
N ALA A 52 17.11 33.59 81.04
CA ALA A 52 18.12 32.73 80.44
C ALA A 52 17.64 31.28 80.28
N GLN A 53 16.90 30.70 81.23
CA GLN A 53 16.36 29.34 81.12
C GLN A 53 15.26 29.24 80.05
N ASN A 54 14.38 30.23 79.92
CA ASN A 54 13.36 30.25 78.86
C ASN A 54 13.97 30.53 77.47
N ILE A 55 14.97 31.41 77.36
CA ILE A 55 15.74 31.59 76.11
C ILE A 55 16.53 30.33 75.78
N PHE A 56 17.07 29.62 76.76
CA PHE A 56 17.79 28.36 76.57
C PHE A 56 16.86 27.24 76.10
N LEU A 57 15.64 27.12 76.67
CA LEU A 57 14.64 26.15 76.22
C LEU A 57 14.09 26.48 74.81
N PHE A 58 13.87 27.76 74.50
CA PHE A 58 13.43 28.18 73.16
C PHE A 58 14.53 28.02 72.09
N ARG A 59 15.79 28.32 72.44
CA ARG A 59 16.95 27.99 71.61
C ARG A 59 17.12 26.49 71.43
N ARG A 60 16.89 25.69 72.47
CA ARG A 60 16.98 24.21 72.40
C ARG A 60 15.86 23.61 71.54
N PHE A 61 14.64 24.15 71.57
CA PHE A 61 13.55 23.72 70.68
C PHE A 61 13.78 24.13 69.21
N SER A 62 14.24 25.36 68.96
CA SER A 62 14.63 25.82 67.62
C SER A 62 15.84 25.06 67.07
N PHE A 63 16.81 24.72 67.92
CA PHE A 63 17.96 23.88 67.58
C PHE A 63 17.53 22.44 67.25
N LEU A 64 16.61 21.85 68.02
CA LEU A 64 16.08 20.51 67.76
C LEU A 64 15.26 20.43 66.45
N ASN A 65 14.48 21.46 66.10
CA ASN A 65 13.77 21.50 64.81
C ASN A 65 14.72 21.71 63.62
N ASN A 66 15.76 22.55 63.77
CA ASN A 66 16.82 22.67 62.76
C ASN A 66 17.60 21.36 62.61
N ILE A 67 17.87 20.64 63.70
CA ILE A 67 18.50 19.32 63.66
C ILE A 67 17.61 18.30 62.95
N LYS A 68 16.30 18.25 63.24
CA LYS A 68 15.37 17.35 62.52
C LYS A 68 15.32 17.64 61.03
N SER A 69 15.28 18.92 60.64
CA SER A 69 15.34 19.34 59.23
C SER A 69 16.66 18.96 58.57
N ILE A 70 17.79 19.10 59.27
CA ILE A 70 19.11 18.67 58.79
C ILE A 70 19.17 17.16 58.65
N TYR A 71 18.64 16.39 59.61
CA TYR A 71 18.60 14.92 59.52
C TYR A 71 17.69 14.44 58.40
N ILE A 72 16.54 15.06 58.18
CA ILE A 72 15.66 14.74 57.04
C ILE A 72 16.38 15.08 55.73
N PHE A 73 17.04 16.22 55.65
CA PHE A 73 17.80 16.61 54.46
C PHE A 73 18.98 15.65 54.21
N GLN A 74 19.75 15.30 55.25
CA GLN A 74 20.82 14.30 55.17
C GLN A 74 20.29 12.91 54.84
N MET A 75 19.11 12.53 55.30
CA MET A 75 18.47 11.27 54.97
C MET A 75 18.00 11.25 53.52
N VAL A 76 17.47 12.36 52.99
CA VAL A 76 17.11 12.50 51.57
C VAL A 76 18.38 12.47 50.69
N LEU A 77 19.45 13.15 51.11
CA LEU A 77 20.73 13.16 50.39
C LEU A 77 21.42 11.80 50.45
N ALA A 78 21.33 11.09 51.58
CA ALA A 78 21.81 9.73 51.74
C ALA A 78 20.97 8.76 50.92
N LEU A 79 19.64 8.89 50.90
CA LEU A 79 18.77 8.09 50.04
C LEU A 79 19.10 8.31 48.57
N PHE A 80 19.33 9.57 48.16
CA PHE A 80 19.76 9.93 46.80
C PHE A 80 21.15 9.36 46.46
N PHE A 81 22.10 9.45 47.39
CA PHE A 81 23.44 8.90 47.22
C PHE A 81 23.41 7.37 47.19
N PHE A 82 22.64 6.71 48.06
CA PHE A 82 22.51 5.26 48.08
C PHE A 82 21.75 4.73 46.87
N SER A 83 20.70 5.41 46.40
CA SER A 83 20.06 5.04 45.14
C SER A 83 20.99 5.28 43.95
N TYR A 84 21.77 6.36 43.92
CA TYR A 84 22.84 6.56 42.93
C TYR A 84 23.91 5.45 42.98
N VAL A 85 24.41 5.11 44.17
CA VAL A 85 25.42 4.05 44.35
C VAL A 85 24.87 2.67 43.98
N ILE A 86 23.63 2.35 44.36
CA ILE A 86 22.99 1.07 43.99
C ILE A 86 22.79 1.00 42.47
N ILE A 87 22.46 2.11 41.81
CA ILE A 87 22.29 2.17 40.35
C ILE A 87 23.64 2.10 39.62
N PHE A 88 24.72 2.70 40.15
CA PHE A 88 25.98 2.90 39.42
C PHE A 88 27.20 2.06 39.85
N LEU A 89 27.22 1.48 41.06
CA LEU A 89 28.40 0.78 41.62
C LEU A 89 28.22 -0.73 41.82
N LEU A 90 27.02 -1.29 41.59
CA LEU A 90 26.86 -2.74 41.58
C LEU A 90 27.43 -3.30 40.26
N PRO A 91 28.46 -4.17 40.31
CA PRO A 91 29.04 -4.75 39.11
C PRO A 91 27.95 -5.53 38.35
N ALA A 92 27.95 -5.40 37.02
CA ALA A 92 27.02 -6.09 36.13
C ALA A 92 27.13 -7.60 36.34
N VAL A 93 26.28 -8.16 37.20
CA VAL A 93 26.13 -9.60 37.37
C VAL A 93 25.30 -10.10 36.20
N SER A 94 25.88 -11.05 35.47
CA SER A 94 25.26 -11.76 34.35
C SER A 94 23.93 -12.41 34.75
N SER A 95 22.97 -12.40 33.82
CA SER A 95 21.56 -12.86 33.88
C SER A 95 20.54 -11.74 34.14
N ASP A 96 19.31 -11.96 33.67
CA ASP A 96 18.12 -11.09 33.46
C ASP A 96 17.89 -9.91 34.43
N LEU A 97 18.55 -9.87 35.59
CA LEU A 97 18.66 -8.69 36.46
C LEU A 97 19.37 -7.49 35.81
N THR A 98 20.22 -7.70 34.81
CA THR A 98 20.97 -6.60 34.16
C THR A 98 20.03 -5.61 33.46
N ILE A 99 18.89 -6.08 32.94
CA ILE A 99 17.88 -5.22 32.28
C ILE A 99 17.18 -4.29 33.30
N PHE A 100 16.95 -4.77 34.53
CA PHE A 100 16.37 -3.98 35.62
C PHE A 100 17.27 -2.83 36.09
N LEU A 101 18.60 -2.95 35.93
CA LEU A 101 19.57 -1.92 36.28
C LEU A 101 19.92 -0.99 35.11
N VAL A 102 19.93 -1.52 33.87
CA VAL A 102 20.26 -0.75 32.66
C VAL A 102 19.18 0.27 32.30
N TYR A 103 17.89 -0.04 32.49
CA TYR A 103 16.79 0.85 32.10
C TYR A 103 16.71 2.15 32.93
N PRO A 104 16.83 2.12 34.28
CA PRO A 104 17.02 3.33 35.08
C PRO A 104 18.31 4.07 34.71
N MET A 105 19.42 3.34 34.49
CA MET A 105 20.70 3.93 34.08
C MET A 105 20.60 4.72 32.78
N SER A 106 19.96 4.17 31.74
CA SER A 106 19.81 4.82 30.43
C SER A 106 18.80 5.97 30.45
N PHE A 107 17.73 5.88 31.24
CA PHE A 107 16.83 7.01 31.49
C PHE A 107 17.57 8.14 32.22
N PHE A 108 18.35 7.81 33.25
CA PHE A 108 19.25 8.76 33.92
C PHE A 108 20.26 9.32 32.91
N HIS A 109 20.90 8.52 32.07
CA HIS A 109 21.88 8.99 31.07
C HIS A 109 21.25 9.89 30.01
N GLY A 110 20.06 9.56 29.49
CA GLY A 110 19.37 10.34 28.47
C GLY A 110 18.86 11.68 29.00
N VAL A 111 18.32 11.71 30.22
CA VAL A 111 17.85 12.92 30.89
C VAL A 111 19.02 13.76 31.44
N MET A 112 20.10 13.12 31.91
CA MET A 112 21.22 13.81 32.55
C MET A 112 22.36 14.16 31.60
N ILE A 113 22.54 13.51 30.45
CA ILE A 113 23.71 13.75 29.56
C ILE A 113 23.30 14.36 28.21
N GLY A 114 22.06 14.15 27.76
CA GLY A 114 21.59 14.67 26.47
C GLY A 114 21.47 16.19 26.39
N ASN A 115 21.25 16.86 27.53
CA ASN A 115 21.16 18.32 27.61
C ASN A 115 22.20 18.85 28.58
N LEU A 116 23.21 19.55 28.05
CA LEU A 116 24.20 20.29 28.85
C LEU A 116 23.53 21.23 29.88
N ILE A 117 22.33 21.71 29.56
CA ILE A 117 21.47 22.55 30.41
C ILE A 117 21.03 21.84 31.69
N ASP A 118 20.81 20.53 31.65
CA ASP A 118 20.34 19.75 32.81
C ASP A 118 21.50 19.36 33.74
N ILE A 119 22.71 19.08 33.22
CA ILE A 119 23.92 18.95 34.05
C ILE A 119 24.23 20.27 34.73
N VAL A 120 24.23 21.37 33.97
CA VAL A 120 24.46 22.72 34.53
C VAL A 120 23.37 23.05 35.54
N GLY A 121 22.11 22.72 35.25
CA GLY A 121 20.96 22.88 36.15
C GLY A 121 21.09 22.08 37.44
N LEU A 122 21.52 20.82 37.39
CA LEU A 122 21.76 19.98 38.56
C LEU A 122 23.00 20.39 39.34
N THR A 123 24.06 20.78 38.64
CA THR A 123 25.28 21.29 39.28
C THR A 123 24.97 22.61 39.98
N ILE A 124 24.15 23.48 39.39
CA ILE A 124 23.60 24.68 40.03
C ILE A 124 22.68 24.30 41.18
N LEU A 125 21.78 23.32 41.04
CA LEU A 125 20.89 22.84 42.09
C LEU A 125 21.63 22.16 43.26
N MET A 126 22.81 21.58 43.03
CA MET A 126 23.68 21.03 44.08
C MET A 126 24.63 22.08 44.66
N LEU A 127 25.07 23.05 43.86
CA LEU A 127 25.87 24.18 44.31
C LEU A 127 25.04 25.19 45.09
N ILE A 128 23.76 25.41 44.79
CA ILE A 128 22.88 26.34 45.51
C ILE A 128 22.80 25.96 47.01
N PRO A 129 22.56 24.71 47.42
CA PRO A 129 22.65 24.26 48.81
C PRO A 129 24.02 24.48 49.44
N ILE A 130 25.10 24.23 48.70
CA ILE A 130 26.49 24.38 49.20
C ILE A 130 26.83 25.86 49.39
N ILE A 131 26.53 26.71 48.40
CA ILE A 131 26.69 28.16 48.43
C ILE A 131 25.81 28.74 49.54
N PHE A 132 24.57 28.27 49.69
CA PHE A 132 23.67 28.68 50.76
C PHE A 132 24.18 28.25 52.13
N PHE A 133 24.77 27.06 52.26
CA PHE A 133 25.43 26.58 53.48
C PHE A 133 26.69 27.39 53.83
N LEU A 134 27.52 27.71 52.84
CA LEU A 134 28.68 28.60 53.01
C LEU A 134 28.27 30.04 53.36
N PHE A 135 27.15 30.53 52.81
CA PHE A 135 26.56 31.82 53.13
C PHE A 135 25.98 31.85 54.56
N GLN A 136 25.44 30.72 55.06
CA GLN A 136 24.99 30.57 56.45
C GLN A 136 26.14 30.70 57.47
N ILE A 137 27.32 30.16 57.13
CA ILE A 137 28.51 30.27 57.98
C ILE A 137 28.95 31.73 58.09
N ARG A 138 28.78 32.52 57.02
CA ARG A 138 29.20 33.94 56.97
C ARG A 138 28.20 34.90 57.58
N ILE A 139 26.90 34.61 57.54
CA ILE A 139 25.81 35.45 58.09
C ILE A 139 25.25 34.83 59.37
N HIS A 140 26.13 34.61 60.35
CA HIS A 140 25.71 34.16 61.68
C HIS A 140 25.22 35.30 62.60
N ASN A 141 25.09 36.54 62.07
CA ASN A 141 24.69 37.70 62.84
C ASN A 141 23.40 38.39 62.32
N LYS A 142 22.35 38.30 63.16
CA LYS A 142 21.24 39.25 63.40
C LYS A 142 19.90 39.20 62.63
N HIS A 143 19.67 38.45 61.55
CA HIS A 143 18.32 38.40 60.91
C HIS A 143 17.77 36.97 60.73
N PHE A 144 17.09 36.44 61.76
CA PHE A 144 16.78 35.01 61.91
C PHE A 144 15.41 34.54 61.36
N LYS A 145 14.47 35.44 61.01
CA LYS A 145 13.11 35.03 60.57
C LYS A 145 12.97 34.77 59.06
N TYR A 146 13.55 35.61 58.20
CA TYR A 146 13.47 35.46 56.74
C TYR A 146 14.21 34.22 56.21
N LEU A 147 15.36 33.90 56.81
CA LEU A 147 16.16 32.73 56.45
C LEU A 147 15.42 31.41 56.71
N SER A 148 14.60 31.35 57.76
CA SER A 148 13.79 30.18 58.10
C SER A 148 12.66 29.95 57.08
N PHE A 149 12.06 31.02 56.57
CA PHE A 149 11.02 30.94 55.55
C PHE A 149 11.60 30.43 54.22
N ILE A 150 12.71 31.03 53.76
CA ILE A 150 13.40 30.59 52.53
C ILE A 150 13.83 29.12 52.61
N LYS A 151 14.36 28.67 53.75
CA LYS A 151 14.68 27.25 53.99
C LYS A 151 13.45 26.36 53.84
N SER A 152 12.33 26.74 54.45
CA SER A 152 11.10 25.94 54.41
C SER A 152 10.54 25.86 53.00
N THR A 153 10.50 26.97 52.27
CA THR A 153 9.98 27.04 50.89
C THR A 153 10.88 26.29 49.92
N PHE A 154 12.20 26.42 50.03
CA PHE A 154 13.15 25.70 49.20
C PHE A 154 13.14 24.19 49.49
N SER A 155 13.05 23.79 50.76
CA SER A 155 12.90 22.38 51.15
C SER A 155 11.59 21.79 50.62
N GLY A 156 10.48 22.53 50.72
CA GLY A 156 9.19 22.13 50.16
C GLY A 156 9.24 21.96 48.64
N PHE A 157 9.90 22.88 47.93
CA PHE A 157 10.10 22.79 46.48
C PHE A 157 10.94 21.57 46.08
N LEU A 158 12.05 21.31 46.78
CA LEU A 158 12.85 20.11 46.56
C LEU A 158 12.08 18.81 46.82
N ILE A 159 11.25 18.78 47.88
CA ILE A 159 10.39 17.62 48.18
C ILE A 159 9.37 17.39 47.05
N ILE A 160 8.75 18.44 46.52
CA ILE A 160 7.78 18.34 45.41
C ILE A 160 8.47 17.81 44.15
N ILE A 161 9.61 18.38 43.79
CA ILE A 161 10.40 17.93 42.64
C ILE A 161 10.80 16.46 42.82
N PHE A 162 11.33 16.10 43.99
CA PHE A 162 11.74 14.73 44.28
C PHE A 162 10.55 13.76 44.25
N SER A 163 9.40 14.16 44.78
CA SER A 163 8.18 13.34 44.77
C SER A 163 7.68 13.12 43.33
N ALA A 164 7.77 14.14 42.48
CA ALA A 164 7.43 14.03 41.06
C ALA A 164 8.39 13.07 40.33
N TYR A 165 9.71 13.20 40.54
CA TYR A 165 10.70 12.29 39.97
C TYR A 165 10.55 10.85 40.48
N PHE A 166 10.27 10.67 41.78
CA PHE A 166 10.03 9.36 42.37
C PHE A 166 8.74 8.73 41.83
N ALA A 167 7.68 9.50 41.64
CA ALA A 167 6.46 9.02 41.00
C ALA A 167 6.73 8.57 39.56
N LEU A 168 7.49 9.33 38.77
CA LEU A 168 7.90 8.96 37.40
C LEU A 168 8.78 7.69 37.39
N PHE A 169 9.68 7.53 38.37
CA PHE A 169 10.48 6.33 38.54
C PHE A 169 9.62 5.09 38.84
N ILE A 170 8.66 5.21 39.79
CA ILE A 170 7.72 4.14 40.12
C ILE A 170 6.87 3.76 38.88
N ILE A 171 6.34 4.73 38.15
CA ILE A 171 5.60 4.50 36.89
C ILE A 171 6.47 3.74 35.88
N SER A 172 7.75 4.11 35.77
CA SER A 172 8.70 3.45 34.86
C SER A 172 8.96 1.98 35.24
N ILE A 173 9.08 1.68 36.54
CA ILE A 173 9.22 0.29 37.03
C ILE A 173 7.96 -0.53 36.73
N PHE A 174 6.77 0.01 37.00
CA PHE A 174 5.52 -0.68 36.69
C PHE A 174 5.38 -0.98 35.20
N ASN A 175 5.79 -0.03 34.35
CA ASN A 175 5.81 -0.22 32.90
C ASN A 175 6.81 -1.31 32.49
N LEU A 176 8.03 -1.31 33.04
CA LEU A 176 9.02 -2.36 32.76
C LEU A 176 8.50 -3.75 33.14
N ALA A 177 7.88 -3.88 34.32
CA ALA A 177 7.27 -5.12 34.77
C ALA A 177 6.12 -5.56 33.85
N ALA A 178 5.28 -4.63 33.39
CA ALA A 178 4.23 -4.90 32.42
C ALA A 178 4.79 -5.37 31.07
N THR A 179 5.85 -4.73 30.56
CA THR A 179 6.52 -5.11 29.31
C THR A 179 7.17 -6.49 29.41
N ILE A 180 7.84 -6.81 30.52
CA ILE A 180 8.43 -8.14 30.75
C ILE A 180 7.34 -9.21 30.81
N ASN A 181 6.24 -8.95 31.52
CA ASN A 181 5.11 -9.87 31.61
C ASN A 181 4.45 -10.07 30.24
N PHE A 182 4.28 -9.00 29.46
CA PHE A 182 3.76 -9.05 28.10
C PHE A 182 4.66 -9.85 27.16
N SER A 183 5.97 -9.56 27.14
CA SER A 183 6.97 -10.30 26.36
C SER A 183 6.98 -11.79 26.73
N ASN A 184 6.93 -12.11 28.03
CA ASN A 184 6.85 -13.50 28.50
C ASN A 184 5.56 -14.19 28.09
N LYS A 185 4.42 -13.48 28.05
CA LYS A 185 3.15 -14.02 27.56
C LYS A 185 3.17 -14.25 26.06
N LEU A 186 3.66 -13.29 25.29
CA LEU A 186 3.88 -13.41 23.85
C LEU A 186 4.75 -14.61 23.51
N ASN A 187 5.83 -14.81 24.29
CA ASN A 187 6.77 -15.90 24.04
C ASN A 187 6.24 -17.29 24.45
N LYS A 188 5.37 -17.37 25.47
CA LYS A 188 4.87 -18.66 25.99
C LYS A 188 3.55 -19.10 25.36
N ASN A 189 2.71 -18.16 24.94
CA ASN A 189 1.40 -18.45 24.36
C ASN A 189 0.94 -17.32 23.43
N PRO A 190 1.51 -17.24 22.21
CA PRO A 190 1.18 -16.17 21.27
C PRO A 190 -0.25 -16.28 20.72
N GLU A 191 -0.81 -17.49 20.63
CA GLU A 191 -2.20 -17.70 20.22
C GLU A 191 -3.20 -17.07 21.21
N ALA A 192 -2.89 -17.08 22.51
CA ALA A 192 -3.68 -16.38 23.53
C ALA A 192 -3.64 -14.85 23.38
N LEU A 193 -2.71 -14.32 22.58
CA LEU A 193 -2.64 -12.92 22.18
C LEU A 193 -3.04 -12.70 20.72
N VAL A 194 -3.67 -13.68 20.07
CA VAL A 194 -4.13 -13.58 18.66
C VAL A 194 -2.98 -13.31 17.67
N VAL A 195 -1.74 -13.65 18.03
CA VAL A 195 -0.58 -13.54 17.15
C VAL A 195 -0.28 -14.89 16.52
N THR A 196 -0.16 -14.92 15.20
CA THR A 196 0.10 -16.15 14.42
C THR A 196 1.42 -15.99 13.68
N TYR A 197 2.36 -16.89 13.95
CA TYR A 197 3.72 -16.90 13.39
C TYR A 197 3.92 -17.96 12.31
N ASP A 198 3.01 -18.90 12.17
CA ASP A 198 3.12 -19.99 11.19
C ASP A 198 2.38 -19.61 9.91
N ILE A 199 3.11 -19.43 8.81
CA ILE A 199 2.58 -19.18 7.47
C ILE A 199 1.41 -20.08 7.09
N ASP A 200 1.44 -21.37 7.42
CA ASP A 200 0.35 -22.28 7.03
C ASP A 200 -0.91 -22.02 7.87
N ALA A 201 -0.74 -21.65 9.15
CA ALA A 201 -1.84 -21.16 9.99
C ALA A 201 -2.37 -19.78 9.55
N ILE A 202 -1.50 -18.89 9.05
CA ILE A 202 -1.88 -17.60 8.46
C ILE A 202 -2.72 -17.83 7.20
N VAL A 203 -2.27 -18.70 6.30
CA VAL A 203 -3.02 -19.11 5.09
C VAL A 203 -4.40 -19.62 5.45
N LYS A 204 -4.51 -20.53 6.43
CA LYS A 204 -5.80 -21.07 6.89
C LYS A 204 -6.72 -19.99 7.46
N LYS A 205 -6.18 -18.98 8.13
CA LYS A 205 -6.96 -17.83 8.61
C LYS A 205 -7.43 -16.96 7.46
N LEU A 206 -6.59 -16.69 6.46
CA LEU A 206 -6.97 -15.92 5.27
C LEU A 206 -8.07 -16.64 4.47
N ASP A 207 -7.96 -17.94 4.28
CA ASP A 207 -8.94 -18.78 3.60
C ASP A 207 -10.34 -18.71 4.24
N THR A 208 -10.38 -18.67 5.58
CA THR A 208 -11.64 -18.64 6.33
C THR A 208 -12.13 -17.23 6.69
N SER A 209 -11.31 -16.20 6.43
CA SER A 209 -11.64 -14.81 6.74
C SER A 209 -12.74 -14.29 5.82
N LYS A 210 -13.62 -13.46 6.37
CA LYS A 210 -14.61 -12.69 5.60
C LYS A 210 -14.17 -11.25 5.34
N ILE A 211 -13.03 -10.85 5.91
CA ILE A 211 -12.55 -9.47 5.93
C ILE A 211 -11.18 -9.43 5.28
N VAL A 212 -10.94 -8.42 4.45
CA VAL A 212 -9.61 -8.11 3.90
C VAL A 212 -8.69 -7.77 5.08
N PRO A 213 -7.55 -8.46 5.24
CA PRO A 213 -6.64 -8.18 6.33
C PRO A 213 -6.04 -6.78 6.20
N GLY A 214 -5.87 -6.07 7.31
CA GLY A 214 -5.11 -4.83 7.31
C GLY A 214 -3.65 -5.11 6.98
N ILE A 215 -2.99 -4.24 6.22
CA ILE A 215 -1.59 -4.43 5.80
C ILE A 215 -0.71 -3.42 6.53
N ILE A 216 0.32 -3.92 7.21
CA ILE A 216 1.27 -3.10 7.97
C ILE A 216 2.69 -3.47 7.55
N GLU A 217 3.44 -2.49 7.06
CA GLU A 217 4.88 -2.61 6.84
C GLU A 217 5.64 -2.05 8.06
N THR A 218 6.63 -2.78 8.53
CA THR A 218 7.49 -2.34 9.63
C THR A 218 8.91 -2.90 9.49
N SER A 219 9.84 -2.45 10.32
CA SER A 219 11.18 -3.06 10.38
C SER A 219 11.22 -4.12 11.49
N LYS A 220 12.14 -5.09 11.39
CA LYS A 220 12.28 -6.17 12.40
C LYS A 220 12.51 -5.61 13.81
N GLU A 221 13.19 -4.47 13.95
CA GLU A 221 13.43 -3.78 15.22
C GLU A 221 12.16 -3.14 15.80
N LYS A 222 11.21 -2.75 14.94
CA LYS A 222 9.96 -2.09 15.33
C LYS A 222 8.78 -3.07 15.49
N LEU A 223 8.95 -4.32 15.08
CA LEU A 223 7.91 -5.35 15.12
C LEU A 223 7.24 -5.46 16.50
N GLY A 224 8.02 -5.50 17.57
CA GLY A 224 7.50 -5.59 18.94
C GLY A 224 6.58 -4.41 19.32
N ALA A 225 6.89 -3.20 18.84
CA ALA A 225 6.07 -2.01 19.07
C ALA A 225 4.74 -2.08 18.30
N VAL A 226 4.77 -2.57 17.05
CA VAL A 226 3.58 -2.75 16.21
C VAL A 226 2.66 -3.81 16.79
N VAL A 227 3.21 -4.96 17.20
CA VAL A 227 2.45 -6.02 17.87
C VAL A 227 1.82 -5.49 19.15
N ALA A 228 2.58 -4.77 19.98
CA ALA A 228 2.07 -4.20 21.22
C ALA A 228 0.95 -3.16 20.98
N SER A 229 1.10 -2.26 20.00
CA SER A 229 0.10 -1.22 19.72
C SER A 229 -1.22 -1.82 19.22
N ARG A 230 -1.15 -2.88 18.41
CA ARG A 230 -2.33 -3.58 17.88
C ARG A 230 -3.06 -4.39 18.93
N LEU A 231 -2.33 -4.99 19.86
CA LEU A 231 -2.92 -5.68 21.01
C LEU A 231 -3.47 -4.73 22.07
N GLN A 232 -3.09 -3.45 22.05
CA GLN A 232 -3.43 -2.47 23.09
C GLN A 232 -4.65 -1.58 22.82
N ASN A 233 -5.49 -1.80 21.80
CA ASN A 233 -6.72 -1.02 21.63
C ASN A 233 -8.01 -1.85 21.62
N LYS A 234 -9.02 -1.49 22.44
CA LYS A 234 -9.80 -0.23 22.33
C LYS A 234 -9.86 0.73 23.57
N LYS A 235 -9.08 0.58 24.64
CA LYS A 235 -9.33 1.32 25.91
C LYS A 235 -8.22 2.24 26.43
N LEU A 236 -7.06 2.35 25.79
CA LEU A 236 -5.96 3.20 26.26
C LEU A 236 -5.97 4.57 25.56
N SER A 237 -5.56 5.62 26.26
CA SER A 237 -5.53 6.98 25.71
C SER A 237 -4.40 7.17 24.70
N ALA A 238 -4.56 8.10 23.76
CA ALA A 238 -3.57 8.42 22.71
C ALA A 238 -2.16 8.66 23.25
N PHE A 239 -2.03 9.25 24.45
CA PHE A 239 -0.75 9.44 25.14
C PHE A 239 0.02 8.13 25.37
N TYR A 240 -0.65 7.04 25.76
CA TYR A 240 0.01 5.75 25.98
C TYR A 240 0.45 5.10 24.66
N ILE A 241 -0.36 5.25 23.61
CA ILE A 241 -0.11 4.60 22.31
C ILE A 241 0.96 5.36 21.52
N GLU A 242 0.92 6.69 21.52
CA GLU A 242 1.74 7.52 20.62
C GLU A 242 3.03 8.02 21.27
N VAL A 243 3.03 8.25 22.59
CA VAL A 243 4.21 8.78 23.30
C VAL A 243 4.90 7.68 24.07
N LEU A 244 4.14 6.93 24.88
CA LEU A 244 4.73 5.99 25.83
C LEU A 244 5.18 4.67 25.17
N THR A 245 4.37 4.07 24.30
CA THR A 245 4.67 2.78 23.67
C THR A 245 5.92 2.84 22.76
N PRO A 246 6.09 3.86 21.89
CA PRO A 246 7.30 3.99 21.09
C PRO A 246 8.54 4.31 21.94
N PHE A 247 8.36 5.10 23.01
CA PHE A 247 9.43 5.39 23.97
C PHE A 247 9.88 4.12 24.71
N VAL A 248 8.95 3.30 25.21
CA VAL A 248 9.26 2.02 25.87
C VAL A 248 9.90 1.03 24.90
N ALA A 249 9.41 0.94 23.67
CA ALA A 249 9.97 0.05 22.64
C ALA A 249 11.40 0.44 22.24
N LYS A 250 11.74 1.74 22.28
CA LYS A 250 13.10 2.24 21.99
C LYS A 250 14.15 1.79 23.01
N PHE A 251 13.76 1.61 24.27
CA PHE A 251 14.68 1.30 25.38
C PHE A 251 14.61 -0.15 25.85
N ASN A 252 13.59 -0.89 25.45
CA ASN A 252 13.48 -2.32 25.70
C ASN A 252 13.01 -2.97 24.39
N PRO A 253 13.92 -3.26 23.44
CA PRO A 253 13.53 -4.07 22.30
C PRO A 253 13.01 -5.36 22.90
N ILE A 254 11.71 -5.60 22.79
CA ILE A 254 11.17 -6.95 22.89
C ILE A 254 12.08 -7.72 21.95
N LYS A 255 12.98 -8.56 22.49
CA LYS A 255 13.86 -9.37 21.63
C LYS A 255 12.89 -10.04 20.68
N PRO A 256 12.96 -9.73 19.37
CA PRO A 256 12.13 -10.45 18.44
C PRO A 256 12.44 -11.91 18.72
N MET A 257 11.40 -12.72 18.91
CA MET A 257 11.59 -14.16 18.80
C MET A 257 12.44 -14.41 17.55
N ALA A 258 13.22 -15.49 17.56
CA ALA A 258 13.79 -15.99 16.32
C ALA A 258 12.61 -16.39 15.43
N ILE A 259 12.06 -15.41 14.72
CA ILE A 259 11.02 -15.56 13.73
C ILE A 259 11.81 -15.70 12.44
N ASP A 260 11.80 -16.94 11.94
CA ASP A 260 12.42 -17.28 10.67
C ASP A 260 11.57 -16.82 9.49
N GLN A 261 10.31 -16.43 9.74
CA GLN A 261 9.41 -15.85 8.75
C GLN A 261 9.61 -14.35 8.59
N GLY A 262 9.25 -13.79 7.44
CA GLY A 262 9.28 -12.35 7.16
C GLY A 262 7.96 -11.62 7.45
N LEU A 263 6.89 -12.37 7.72
CA LEU A 263 5.58 -11.83 8.05
C LEU A 263 4.92 -12.55 9.23
N ILE A 264 3.97 -11.86 9.87
CA ILE A 264 3.10 -12.42 10.93
C ILE A 264 1.68 -11.89 10.78
N MET A 265 0.72 -12.55 11.43
CA MET A 265 -0.65 -12.03 11.57
C MET A 265 -0.94 -11.66 13.02
N VAL A 266 -1.46 -10.46 13.26
CA VAL A 266 -1.85 -9.93 14.59
C VAL A 266 -3.33 -9.56 14.56
N GLY A 267 -4.17 -10.38 15.20
CA GLY A 267 -5.61 -10.25 14.99
C GLY A 267 -5.97 -10.57 13.53
N ASP A 268 -6.52 -9.59 12.84
CA ASP A 268 -6.85 -9.64 11.41
C ASP A 268 -5.84 -8.87 10.53
N ASP A 269 -4.80 -8.27 11.13
CA ASP A 269 -3.78 -7.50 10.40
C ASP A 269 -2.59 -8.39 10.01
N LEU A 270 -2.17 -8.34 8.74
CA LEU A 270 -0.90 -8.88 8.24
C LEU A 270 0.23 -7.85 8.42
N VAL A 271 1.28 -8.24 9.12
CA VAL A 271 2.45 -7.41 9.41
C VAL A 271 3.68 -7.97 8.69
N PHE A 272 4.18 -7.21 7.71
CA PHE A 272 5.39 -7.52 6.97
C PHE A 272 6.57 -6.79 7.59
N PHE A 273 7.66 -7.51 7.86
CA PHE A 273 8.93 -6.94 8.32
C PHE A 273 10.15 -7.39 7.51
N GLU A 274 9.97 -8.42 6.69
CA GLU A 274 10.88 -8.83 5.64
C GLU A 274 10.03 -9.45 4.52
N LEU A 275 10.39 -9.20 3.26
CA LEU A 275 9.63 -9.70 2.11
C LEU A 275 10.35 -10.94 1.56
N LYS A 276 9.71 -12.10 1.71
CA LYS A 276 10.25 -13.38 1.23
C LYS A 276 9.35 -13.96 0.16
N ARG A 277 9.96 -14.41 -0.94
CA ARG A 277 9.27 -15.00 -2.11
C ARG A 277 8.31 -16.11 -1.73
N GLU A 278 8.81 -17.14 -1.06
CA GLU A 278 8.03 -18.33 -0.71
C GLU A 278 6.81 -17.99 0.16
N GLU A 279 6.92 -16.98 1.02
CA GLU A 279 5.82 -16.54 1.88
C GLU A 279 4.76 -15.76 1.09
N LEU A 280 5.19 -14.86 0.20
CA LEU A 280 4.29 -14.11 -0.69
C LEU A 280 3.53 -15.05 -1.61
N GLU A 281 4.22 -16.01 -2.25
CA GLU A 281 3.60 -17.01 -3.13
C GLU A 281 2.53 -17.84 -2.40
N LYS A 282 2.75 -18.17 -1.12
CA LYS A 282 1.76 -18.90 -0.29
C LYS A 282 0.52 -18.08 0.06
N ILE A 283 0.66 -16.81 0.43
CA ILE A 283 -0.46 -16.00 0.91
C ILE A 283 -1.23 -15.28 -0.20
N ALA A 284 -0.58 -14.99 -1.32
CA ALA A 284 -1.13 -14.12 -2.36
C ALA A 284 -2.44 -14.64 -2.99
N PRO A 285 -2.63 -15.95 -3.27
CA PRO A 285 -3.91 -16.44 -3.78
C PRO A 285 -5.09 -16.14 -2.85
N TYR A 286 -4.88 -16.26 -1.53
CA TYR A 286 -5.91 -16.01 -0.51
C TYR A 286 -6.14 -14.51 -0.30
N LEU A 287 -5.07 -13.72 -0.37
CA LEU A 287 -5.13 -12.27 -0.26
C LEU A 287 -5.84 -11.64 -1.46
N GLY A 288 -5.49 -12.07 -2.68
CA GLY A 288 -6.16 -11.65 -3.91
C GLY A 288 -7.64 -12.01 -3.92
N TYR A 289 -7.98 -13.24 -3.54
CA TYR A 289 -9.38 -13.66 -3.36
C TYR A 289 -10.13 -12.75 -2.39
N SER A 290 -9.53 -12.44 -1.24
CA SER A 290 -10.15 -11.60 -0.21
C SER A 290 -10.38 -10.18 -0.69
N LEU A 291 -9.41 -9.62 -1.43
CA LEU A 291 -9.48 -8.27 -2.01
C LEU A 291 -10.61 -8.15 -3.02
N VAL A 292 -10.70 -9.11 -3.94
CA VAL A 292 -11.62 -9.07 -5.08
C VAL A 292 -13.06 -9.47 -4.68
N LYS A 293 -13.23 -10.52 -3.86
CA LYS A 293 -14.55 -11.03 -3.44
C LYS A 293 -15.41 -9.99 -2.72
N LYS A 294 -14.80 -9.04 -2.02
CA LYS A 294 -15.54 -8.00 -1.30
C LYS A 294 -16.21 -7.00 -2.24
N HIS A 295 -15.64 -6.79 -3.43
CA HIS A 295 -16.04 -5.76 -4.37
C HIS A 295 -17.09 -6.26 -5.37
N PHE A 296 -16.97 -7.50 -5.83
CA PHE A 296 -17.82 -8.07 -6.89
C PHE A 296 -18.80 -9.14 -6.40
N ASP A 297 -19.78 -9.50 -7.24
CA ASP A 297 -20.67 -10.63 -6.95
C ASP A 297 -19.85 -11.94 -6.83
N PRO A 298 -19.97 -12.69 -5.71
CA PRO A 298 -19.25 -13.95 -5.50
C PRO A 298 -19.43 -14.99 -6.60
N ARG A 299 -20.49 -14.92 -7.42
CA ARG A 299 -20.71 -15.82 -8.57
C ARG A 299 -19.62 -15.71 -9.64
N PHE A 300 -18.97 -14.55 -9.73
CA PHE A 300 -17.94 -14.28 -10.73
C PHE A 300 -16.52 -14.61 -10.23
N ILE A 301 -16.33 -14.68 -8.92
CA ILE A 301 -14.99 -14.78 -8.33
C ILE A 301 -14.55 -16.23 -8.22
N LYS A 302 -13.52 -16.57 -8.99
CA LYS A 302 -12.90 -17.90 -8.95
C LYS A 302 -12.08 -18.09 -7.67
N PHE A 303 -11.89 -19.34 -7.29
CA PHE A 303 -11.04 -19.72 -6.16
C PHE A 303 -9.55 -19.61 -6.50
N PHE A 304 -8.69 -19.95 -5.54
CA PHE A 304 -7.24 -19.73 -5.55
C PHE A 304 -6.52 -20.18 -6.84
N PRO A 305 -5.88 -19.24 -7.58
CA PRO A 305 -4.95 -19.55 -8.67
C PRO A 305 -3.59 -20.03 -8.13
N GLU A 306 -2.78 -20.58 -9.02
CA GLU A 306 -1.35 -20.76 -8.77
C GLU A 306 -0.63 -19.42 -9.00
N LEU A 307 0.17 -18.98 -8.03
CA LEU A 307 0.84 -17.68 -8.09
C LEU A 307 2.34 -17.81 -7.87
N ARG A 308 3.11 -17.20 -8.76
CA ARG A 308 4.57 -17.12 -8.66
C ARG A 308 5.02 -15.66 -8.56
N VAL A 309 5.99 -15.42 -7.69
CA VAL A 309 6.59 -14.09 -7.51
C VAL A 309 7.98 -14.10 -8.12
N LEU A 310 8.16 -13.39 -9.22
CA LEU A 310 9.40 -13.35 -9.98
C LEU A 310 10.22 -12.10 -9.63
N GLY A 311 11.55 -12.21 -9.67
CA GLY A 311 12.39 -11.01 -9.69
C GLY A 311 12.15 -10.23 -10.98
N ARG A 312 12.35 -8.91 -10.96
CA ARG A 312 12.08 -8.03 -12.11
C ARG A 312 12.72 -8.50 -13.43
N GLN A 313 13.97 -8.96 -13.37
CA GLN A 313 14.70 -9.43 -14.56
C GLN A 313 14.17 -10.76 -15.10
N ASP A 314 13.81 -11.70 -14.22
CA ASP A 314 13.21 -12.97 -14.61
C ASP A 314 11.85 -12.73 -15.27
N TYR A 315 11.06 -11.80 -14.72
CA TYR A 315 9.79 -11.39 -15.28
C TYR A 315 9.93 -10.78 -16.69
N ILE A 316 10.85 -9.83 -16.88
CA ILE A 316 11.09 -9.21 -18.21
C ILE A 316 11.45 -10.29 -19.23
N LYS A 317 12.31 -11.25 -18.85
CA LYS A 317 12.68 -12.35 -19.74
C LYS A 317 11.48 -13.21 -20.13
N VAL A 318 10.64 -13.59 -19.17
CA VAL A 318 9.42 -14.36 -19.45
C VAL A 318 8.52 -13.62 -20.43
N ARG A 319 8.31 -12.30 -20.23
CA ARG A 319 7.49 -11.48 -21.12
C ARG A 319 8.11 -11.32 -22.51
N ASP A 320 9.42 -11.10 -22.61
CA ASP A 320 10.12 -11.03 -23.90
C ASP A 320 9.97 -12.34 -24.68
N ASP A 321 10.12 -13.49 -24.02
CA ASP A 321 9.95 -14.81 -24.63
C ASP A 321 8.52 -14.99 -25.17
N GLN A 322 7.50 -14.56 -24.41
CA GLN A 322 6.10 -14.60 -24.86
C GLN A 322 5.82 -13.69 -26.05
N VAL A 323 6.30 -12.45 -26.02
CA VAL A 323 6.11 -11.52 -27.14
C VAL A 323 6.80 -12.06 -28.38
N ASN A 324 7.98 -12.65 -28.25
CA ASN A 324 8.68 -13.30 -29.36
C ASN A 324 7.91 -14.51 -29.92
N GLU A 325 7.28 -15.32 -29.07
CA GLU A 325 6.43 -16.43 -29.52
C GLU A 325 5.23 -15.93 -30.34
N GLN A 326 4.55 -14.87 -29.88
CA GLN A 326 3.45 -14.24 -30.61
C GLN A 326 3.93 -13.65 -31.94
N LEU A 327 5.07 -12.96 -31.95
CA LEU A 327 5.67 -12.41 -33.18
C LEU A 327 5.98 -13.52 -34.19
N ASN A 328 6.51 -14.67 -33.75
CA ASN A 328 6.77 -15.81 -34.63
C ASN A 328 5.49 -16.38 -35.23
N ALA A 329 4.41 -16.48 -34.44
CA ALA A 329 3.11 -16.92 -34.96
C ALA A 329 2.52 -15.93 -35.98
N ILE A 330 2.67 -14.63 -35.75
CA ILE A 330 2.26 -13.59 -36.69
C ILE A 330 3.10 -13.63 -37.97
N ASP A 331 4.42 -13.80 -37.85
CA ASP A 331 5.33 -13.92 -38.99
C ASP A 331 4.97 -15.14 -39.86
N TYR A 332 4.61 -16.27 -39.24
CA TYR A 332 4.06 -17.42 -39.98
C TYR A 332 2.77 -17.09 -40.74
N LEU A 333 1.84 -16.34 -40.14
CA LEU A 333 0.62 -15.92 -40.82
C LEU A 333 0.91 -14.97 -41.99
N ILE A 334 1.89 -14.06 -41.84
CA ILE A 334 2.36 -13.20 -42.92
C ILE A 334 2.86 -14.05 -44.10
N ASP A 335 3.74 -15.02 -43.83
CA ASP A 335 4.29 -15.92 -44.86
C ASP A 335 3.17 -16.69 -45.60
N VAL A 336 2.19 -17.23 -44.87
CA VAL A 336 1.02 -17.91 -45.46
C VAL A 336 0.24 -16.98 -46.37
N MET A 337 -0.02 -15.75 -45.94
CA MET A 337 -0.76 -14.76 -46.73
C MET A 337 0.01 -14.31 -47.97
N GLU A 338 1.32 -14.11 -47.87
CA GLU A 338 2.18 -13.81 -49.03
C GLU A 338 2.18 -14.95 -50.06
N SER A 339 2.14 -16.20 -49.60
CA SER A 339 2.01 -17.39 -50.46
C SER A 339 0.67 -17.40 -51.21
N TYR A 340 -0.45 -17.13 -50.53
CA TYR A 340 -1.76 -17.02 -51.19
C TYR A 340 -1.84 -15.87 -52.19
N ILE A 341 -1.26 -14.70 -51.86
CA ILE A 341 -1.17 -13.57 -52.80
C ILE A 341 -0.37 -13.98 -54.05
N SER A 342 0.76 -14.65 -53.87
CA SER A 342 1.60 -15.13 -54.97
C SER A 342 0.87 -16.15 -55.85
N GLN A 343 0.12 -17.07 -55.24
CA GLN A 343 -0.70 -18.06 -55.95
C GLN A 343 -1.81 -17.39 -56.78
N ASN A 344 -2.56 -16.44 -56.18
CA ASN A 344 -3.62 -15.72 -56.89
C ASN A 344 -3.06 -14.92 -58.07
N LEU A 345 -1.89 -14.28 -57.91
CA LEU A 345 -1.21 -13.59 -59.01
C LEU A 345 -0.82 -14.55 -60.14
N ALA A 346 -0.34 -15.74 -59.82
CA ALA A 346 0.00 -16.77 -60.81
C ALA A 346 -1.24 -17.30 -61.56
N ASN A 347 -2.34 -17.57 -60.84
CA ASN A 347 -3.59 -18.03 -61.44
C ASN A 347 -4.19 -16.95 -62.36
N ILE A 348 -4.21 -15.68 -61.92
CA ILE A 348 -4.65 -14.54 -62.74
C ILE A 348 -3.86 -14.47 -64.05
N ALA A 349 -2.54 -14.66 -64.01
CA ALA A 349 -1.70 -14.65 -65.21
C ALA A 349 -2.01 -15.85 -66.13
N LEU A 350 -2.21 -17.04 -65.56
CA LEU A 350 -2.57 -18.24 -66.29
C LEU A 350 -3.93 -18.10 -66.98
N ASP A 351 -4.94 -17.60 -66.28
CA ASP A 351 -6.29 -17.42 -66.79
C ASP A 351 -6.32 -16.39 -67.92
N LYS A 352 -5.61 -15.26 -67.77
CA LYS A 352 -5.44 -14.29 -68.86
C LYS A 352 -4.81 -14.91 -70.10
N SER A 353 -3.80 -15.77 -69.92
CA SER A 353 -3.15 -16.50 -71.02
C SER A 353 -4.13 -17.46 -71.72
N LYS A 354 -4.88 -18.26 -70.96
CA LYS A 354 -5.89 -19.20 -71.50
C LYS A 354 -7.03 -18.49 -72.20
N ILE A 355 -7.53 -17.38 -71.65
CA ILE A 355 -8.55 -16.53 -72.29
C ILE A 355 -8.03 -16.03 -73.63
N THR A 356 -6.78 -15.54 -73.67
CA THR A 356 -6.16 -15.04 -74.91
C THR A 356 -6.02 -16.15 -75.95
N ALA A 357 -5.51 -17.31 -75.56
CA ALA A 357 -5.39 -18.47 -76.44
C ALA A 357 -6.74 -18.93 -77.01
N ASN A 358 -7.78 -19.00 -76.18
CA ASN A 358 -9.13 -19.37 -76.62
C ASN A 358 -9.77 -18.30 -77.50
N LYS A 359 -9.52 -17.00 -77.26
CA LYS A 359 -9.98 -15.90 -78.13
C LYS A 359 -9.35 -16.00 -79.52
N ASN A 360 -8.06 -16.36 -79.59
CA ASN A 360 -7.39 -16.62 -80.87
C ASN A 360 -7.99 -17.85 -81.57
N GLY A 361 -8.14 -18.98 -80.86
CA GLY A 361 -8.75 -20.19 -81.41
C GLY A 361 -10.21 -19.99 -81.87
N LEU A 362 -10.98 -19.16 -81.17
CA LEU A 362 -12.32 -18.74 -81.56
C LEU A 362 -12.29 -17.96 -82.87
N SER A 363 -11.41 -16.95 -82.98
CA SER A 363 -11.23 -16.15 -84.19
C SER A 363 -10.85 -17.03 -85.39
N ASP A 364 -9.87 -17.92 -85.22
CA ASP A 364 -9.42 -18.85 -86.26
C ASP A 364 -10.53 -19.81 -86.70
N SER A 365 -11.34 -20.29 -85.75
CA SER A 365 -12.48 -21.18 -86.04
C SER A 365 -13.59 -20.43 -86.79
N ILE A 366 -13.87 -19.17 -86.46
CA ILE A 366 -14.83 -18.33 -87.20
C ILE A 366 -14.34 -18.08 -88.62
N ASN A 367 -13.06 -17.70 -88.78
CA ASN A 367 -12.46 -17.49 -90.10
C ASN A 367 -12.47 -18.77 -90.94
N SER A 368 -12.20 -19.93 -90.32
CA SER A 368 -12.25 -21.24 -90.98
C SER A 368 -13.67 -21.64 -91.36
N LYS A 369 -14.65 -21.34 -90.51
CA LYS A 369 -16.08 -21.53 -90.79
C LYS A 369 -16.50 -20.75 -92.05
N GLU A 370 -16.12 -19.48 -92.12
CA GLU A 370 -16.41 -18.59 -93.25
C GLU A 370 -15.66 -19.03 -94.52
N SER A 371 -14.37 -19.35 -94.40
CA SER A 371 -13.56 -19.87 -95.51
C SER A 371 -14.13 -21.16 -96.09
N THR A 372 -14.55 -22.11 -95.24
CA THR A 372 -15.20 -23.36 -95.66
C THR A 372 -16.48 -23.09 -96.45
N TYR A 373 -17.31 -22.15 -95.98
CA TYR A 373 -18.53 -21.74 -96.69
C TYR A 373 -18.20 -21.11 -98.05
N ASN A 374 -17.26 -20.17 -98.09
CA ASN A 374 -16.86 -19.46 -99.29
C ASN A 374 -16.23 -20.38 -100.35
N GLN A 375 -15.36 -21.31 -99.92
CA GLN A 375 -14.81 -22.34 -100.81
C GLN A 375 -15.91 -23.25 -101.37
N CYS A 376 -16.88 -23.64 -100.55
CA CYS A 376 -17.98 -24.48 -100.98
C CYS A 376 -18.89 -23.78 -102.01
N ILE A 377 -19.28 -22.52 -101.77
CA ILE A 377 -20.23 -21.81 -102.65
C ILE A 377 -19.63 -21.36 -103.98
N THR A 378 -18.30 -21.22 -104.02
CA THR A 378 -17.54 -20.88 -105.23
C THR A 378 -17.04 -22.11 -105.99
N ALA A 379 -17.22 -23.32 -105.45
CA ALA A 379 -16.88 -24.55 -106.15
C ALA A 379 -17.87 -24.78 -107.31
N GLY A 380 -17.33 -24.82 -108.53
CA GLY A 380 -18.11 -24.91 -109.76
C GLY A 380 -17.22 -24.93 -110.99
N PHE A 381 -17.84 -25.03 -112.15
CA PHE A 381 -17.14 -24.97 -113.43
C PHE A 381 -17.95 -24.19 -114.45
N TYR A 382 -17.27 -23.58 -115.42
CA TYR A 382 -17.93 -22.94 -116.56
C TYR A 382 -18.32 -24.01 -117.58
N SER A 383 -19.62 -24.12 -117.86
CA SER A 383 -20.13 -25.04 -118.86
C SER A 383 -20.07 -24.40 -120.25
N TYR A 384 -19.36 -25.07 -121.16
CA TYR A 384 -19.26 -24.66 -122.56
C TYR A 384 -20.64 -24.60 -123.24
N TYR A 385 -21.56 -25.50 -122.87
CA TYR A 385 -22.88 -25.62 -123.51
C TYR A 385 -23.92 -24.61 -123.00
N SER A 386 -23.78 -24.07 -121.79
CA SER A 386 -24.74 -23.12 -121.21
C SER A 386 -24.20 -21.69 -121.08
N ASN A 387 -22.93 -21.46 -121.43
CA ASN A 387 -22.22 -20.19 -121.25
C ASN A 387 -22.42 -19.57 -119.85
N SER A 388 -22.51 -20.42 -118.82
CA SER A 388 -22.81 -20.02 -117.45
C SER A 388 -21.99 -20.84 -116.44
N PHE A 389 -21.74 -20.26 -115.28
CA PHE A 389 -21.08 -20.96 -114.17
C PHE A 389 -22.06 -21.89 -113.47
N ILE A 390 -21.78 -23.19 -113.47
CA ILE A 390 -22.58 -24.21 -112.78
C ILE A 390 -21.94 -24.46 -111.41
N LYS A 391 -22.68 -24.19 -110.34
CA LYS A 391 -22.26 -24.49 -108.96
C LYS A 391 -22.32 -25.99 -108.70
N LEU A 392 -21.31 -26.52 -108.01
CA LEU A 392 -21.26 -27.95 -107.63
C LEU A 392 -22.15 -28.29 -106.43
N TYR A 393 -22.40 -27.33 -105.54
CA TYR A 393 -23.15 -27.52 -104.30
C TYR A 393 -24.27 -26.49 -104.16
N SER A 394 -25.37 -26.88 -103.51
CA SER A 394 -26.41 -25.94 -103.11
C SER A 394 -25.93 -25.07 -101.94
N GLU A 395 -26.53 -23.89 -101.76
CA GLU A 395 -26.28 -23.05 -100.59
C GLU A 395 -26.53 -23.79 -99.27
N GLU A 396 -27.57 -24.62 -99.22
CA GLU A 396 -27.92 -25.41 -98.04
C GLU A 396 -26.83 -26.42 -97.69
N THR A 397 -26.31 -27.16 -98.68
CA THR A 397 -25.20 -28.10 -98.49
C THR A 397 -23.95 -27.37 -97.95
N CYS A 398 -23.68 -26.17 -98.44
CA CYS A 398 -22.53 -25.38 -97.99
C CYS A 398 -22.73 -24.83 -96.56
N ARG A 399 -23.96 -24.47 -96.17
CA ARG A 399 -24.28 -24.11 -94.79
C ARG A 399 -24.10 -25.29 -93.85
N GLU A 400 -24.62 -26.47 -94.20
CA GLU A 400 -24.46 -27.68 -93.40
C GLU A 400 -22.98 -28.05 -93.18
N ARG A 401 -22.15 -27.96 -94.22
CA ARG A 401 -20.70 -28.17 -94.10
C ARG A 401 -20.02 -27.12 -93.23
N SER A 402 -20.42 -25.85 -93.32
CA SER A 402 -19.89 -24.79 -92.47
C SER A 402 -20.31 -24.96 -91.00
N ASN A 403 -21.50 -25.53 -90.75
CA ASN A 403 -22.01 -25.76 -89.39
C ASN A 403 -21.21 -26.81 -88.60
N SER A 404 -20.34 -27.62 -89.24
CA SER A 404 -19.44 -28.52 -88.51
C SER A 404 -18.46 -27.78 -87.57
N TRP A 405 -18.33 -26.46 -87.72
CA TRP A 405 -17.52 -25.60 -86.85
C TRP A 405 -18.25 -25.08 -85.61
N ASP A 406 -19.58 -25.20 -85.55
CA ASP A 406 -20.39 -24.56 -84.50
C ASP A 406 -20.13 -25.13 -83.11
N ASP A 407 -19.96 -26.45 -82.99
CA ASP A 407 -19.64 -27.10 -81.72
C ASP A 407 -18.29 -26.62 -81.16
N LEU A 408 -17.29 -26.46 -82.04
CA LEU A 408 -15.97 -25.97 -81.64
C LEU A 408 -16.02 -24.50 -81.21
N ILE A 409 -16.75 -23.66 -81.95
CA ILE A 409 -16.99 -22.24 -81.60
C ILE A 409 -17.72 -22.13 -80.26
N ALA A 410 -18.76 -22.94 -80.05
CA ALA A 410 -19.50 -22.99 -78.78
C ALA A 410 -18.58 -23.38 -77.63
N LYS A 411 -17.76 -24.43 -77.81
CA LYS A 411 -16.76 -24.86 -76.82
C LYS A 411 -15.77 -23.75 -76.47
N TRP A 412 -15.25 -23.01 -77.44
CA TRP A 412 -14.36 -21.87 -77.16
C TRP A 412 -15.05 -20.80 -76.34
N ARG A 413 -16.30 -20.45 -76.67
CA ARG A 413 -17.09 -19.46 -75.92
C ARG A 413 -17.32 -19.89 -74.47
N THR A 414 -17.72 -21.15 -74.24
CA THR A 414 -17.88 -21.69 -72.88
C THR A 414 -16.58 -21.62 -72.11
N ASN A 415 -15.48 -22.10 -72.69
CA ASN A 415 -14.18 -22.05 -72.01
C ASN A 415 -13.75 -20.61 -71.68
N ILE A 416 -13.97 -19.65 -72.57
CA ILE A 416 -13.68 -18.23 -72.29
C ILE A 416 -14.49 -17.75 -71.10
N ALA A 417 -15.80 -18.02 -71.06
CA ALA A 417 -16.65 -17.62 -69.94
C ALA A 417 -16.22 -18.25 -68.61
N ASP A 418 -15.86 -19.53 -68.62
CA ASP A 418 -15.39 -20.24 -67.41
C ASP A 418 -14.08 -19.65 -66.86
N TRP A 419 -13.12 -19.33 -67.74
CA TRP A 419 -11.87 -18.68 -67.35
C TRP A 419 -12.07 -17.22 -66.95
N GLU A 420 -13.02 -16.49 -67.56
CA GLU A 420 -13.36 -15.13 -67.15
C GLU A 420 -13.99 -15.11 -65.74
N ASN A 421 -14.82 -16.10 -65.40
CA ASN A 421 -15.35 -16.28 -64.05
C ASN A 421 -14.24 -16.62 -63.03
N SER A 422 -13.32 -17.53 -63.39
CA SER A 422 -12.18 -17.91 -62.53
C SER A 422 -11.26 -16.71 -62.28
N LEU A 423 -10.96 -15.93 -63.32
CA LEU A 423 -10.19 -14.69 -63.24
C LEU A 423 -10.83 -13.68 -62.29
N ALA A 424 -12.15 -13.50 -62.36
CA ALA A 424 -12.87 -12.58 -61.48
C ALA A 424 -12.80 -13.03 -60.00
N TYR A 425 -12.93 -14.33 -59.75
CA TYR A 425 -12.77 -14.91 -58.41
C TYR A 425 -11.36 -14.67 -57.84
N ASP A 426 -10.31 -15.01 -58.59
CA ASP A 426 -8.93 -14.84 -58.12
C ASP A 426 -8.56 -13.35 -57.90
N GLN A 427 -9.11 -12.45 -58.72
CA GLN A 427 -8.95 -11.00 -58.52
C GLN A 427 -9.60 -10.53 -57.21
N SER A 428 -10.79 -11.02 -56.89
CA SER A 428 -11.46 -10.72 -55.61
C SER A 428 -10.64 -11.23 -54.43
N GLN A 429 -10.19 -12.49 -54.49
CA GLN A 429 -9.38 -13.11 -53.44
C GLN A 429 -8.03 -12.39 -53.26
N LEU A 430 -7.41 -11.91 -54.33
CA LEU A 430 -6.19 -11.09 -54.24
C LEU A 430 -6.41 -9.78 -53.47
N VAL A 431 -7.54 -9.10 -53.67
CA VAL A 431 -7.86 -7.86 -52.96
C VAL A 431 -8.07 -8.15 -51.46
N GLU A 432 -8.86 -9.17 -51.15
CA GLU A 432 -9.13 -9.61 -49.77
C GLU A 432 -7.84 -10.00 -49.05
N ASN A 433 -7.03 -10.86 -49.65
CA ASN A 433 -5.77 -11.33 -49.06
C ASN A 433 -4.76 -10.19 -48.82
N ARG A 434 -4.71 -9.18 -49.71
CA ARG A 434 -3.88 -7.99 -49.51
C ARG A 434 -4.35 -7.12 -48.35
N GLN A 435 -5.67 -6.99 -48.16
CA GLN A 435 -6.22 -6.27 -47.01
C GLN A 435 -5.91 -7.01 -45.72
N LEU A 436 -6.06 -8.34 -45.71
CA LEU A 436 -5.75 -9.17 -44.54
C LEU A 436 -4.26 -9.12 -44.19
N LEU A 437 -3.36 -9.23 -45.17
CA LEU A 437 -1.92 -9.06 -44.98
C LEU A 437 -1.61 -7.70 -44.35
N LYS A 438 -2.20 -6.61 -44.87
CA LYS A 438 -2.00 -5.27 -44.29
C LYS A 438 -2.42 -5.20 -42.82
N SER A 439 -3.55 -5.83 -42.46
CA SER A 439 -4.02 -5.90 -41.07
C SER A 439 -3.06 -6.70 -40.18
N ILE A 440 -2.61 -7.87 -40.65
CA ILE A 440 -1.68 -8.74 -39.90
C ILE A 440 -0.33 -8.04 -39.70
N THR A 441 0.22 -7.37 -40.73
CA THR A 441 1.45 -6.58 -40.60
C THR A 441 1.28 -5.41 -39.61
N GLY A 442 0.11 -4.77 -39.60
CA GLY A 442 -0.21 -3.76 -38.59
C GLY A 442 -0.23 -4.35 -37.17
N TRP A 443 -0.84 -5.52 -36.99
CA TRP A 443 -0.87 -6.23 -35.71
C TRP A 443 0.53 -6.64 -35.24
N ARG A 444 1.40 -7.12 -36.14
CA ARG A 444 2.80 -7.41 -35.85
C ARG A 444 3.52 -6.21 -35.21
N ALA A 445 3.37 -5.03 -35.79
CA ALA A 445 3.99 -3.81 -35.28
C ALA A 445 3.45 -3.42 -33.88
N MET A 446 2.16 -3.66 -33.64
CA MET A 446 1.54 -3.44 -32.32
C MET A 446 2.04 -4.44 -31.26
N VAL A 447 2.22 -5.72 -31.62
CA VAL A 447 2.77 -6.71 -30.68
C VAL A 447 4.25 -6.43 -30.39
N GLU A 448 5.04 -6.02 -31.38
CA GLU A 448 6.45 -5.66 -31.17
C GLU A 448 6.59 -4.46 -30.21
N SER A 449 5.69 -3.48 -30.27
CA SER A 449 5.75 -2.32 -29.38
C SER A 449 5.50 -2.67 -27.91
N GLN A 450 4.88 -3.81 -27.61
CA GLN A 450 4.66 -4.28 -26.23
C GLN A 450 5.97 -4.56 -25.47
N LYS A 451 7.08 -4.86 -26.17
CA LYS A 451 8.39 -4.98 -25.52
C LYS A 451 8.82 -3.69 -24.82
N MET A 452 8.37 -2.53 -25.33
CA MET A 452 8.65 -1.23 -24.72
C MET A 452 7.73 -0.91 -23.54
N SER A 453 6.51 -1.47 -23.49
CA SER A 453 5.56 -1.28 -22.38
C SER A 453 5.71 -2.33 -21.27
N THR A 454 6.27 -3.50 -21.56
CA THR A 454 6.57 -4.59 -20.60
C THR A 454 7.31 -4.12 -19.34
N PRO A 455 8.27 -3.17 -19.39
CA PRO A 455 8.90 -2.60 -18.20
C PRO A 455 7.98 -1.79 -17.28
N LEU A 456 6.71 -1.56 -17.64
CA LEU A 456 5.71 -0.92 -16.80
C LEU A 456 4.70 -1.91 -16.22
N GLU A 457 4.43 -3.02 -16.92
CA GLU A 457 3.61 -4.12 -16.42
C GLU A 457 4.38 -4.85 -15.30
N LEU A 458 3.74 -5.02 -14.14
CA LEU A 458 4.30 -5.71 -12.99
C LEU A 458 3.68 -7.09 -12.78
N GLY A 459 2.73 -7.52 -13.60
CA GLY A 459 2.08 -8.82 -13.49
C GLY A 459 1.62 -9.34 -14.85
N VAL A 460 1.46 -10.66 -14.94
CA VAL A 460 0.82 -11.32 -16.07
C VAL A 460 0.02 -12.52 -15.60
N PHE A 461 -1.24 -12.56 -16.01
CA PHE A 461 -2.09 -13.74 -15.96
C PHE A 461 -1.91 -14.61 -17.21
N TYR A 462 -1.77 -15.92 -17.01
CA TYR A 462 -1.84 -16.92 -18.07
C TYR A 462 -3.15 -17.68 -18.01
N ASP A 463 -3.74 -17.90 -19.18
CA ASP A 463 -4.90 -18.76 -19.35
C ASP A 463 -4.70 -20.08 -18.56
N GLU A 464 -5.72 -20.48 -17.80
CA GLU A 464 -5.79 -21.73 -17.02
C GLU A 464 -5.08 -21.82 -15.65
N LYS A 465 -4.89 -20.70 -14.93
CA LYS A 465 -4.75 -20.55 -13.44
C LYS A 465 -3.42 -19.96 -12.94
N ASN A 466 -2.48 -19.63 -13.81
CA ASN A 466 -1.18 -19.16 -13.36
C ASN A 466 -1.11 -17.63 -13.39
N ILE A 467 -0.70 -17.02 -12.28
CA ILE A 467 -0.40 -15.59 -12.18
C ILE A 467 1.08 -15.44 -11.85
N ASP A 468 1.81 -14.68 -12.67
CA ASP A 468 3.17 -14.26 -12.35
C ASP A 468 3.17 -12.78 -11.98
N ILE A 469 3.76 -12.45 -10.82
CA ILE A 469 3.92 -11.07 -10.36
C ILE A 469 5.40 -10.75 -10.26
N ALA A 470 5.82 -9.68 -10.94
CA ALA A 470 7.12 -9.07 -10.78
C ALA A 470 7.22 -8.36 -9.43
N PHE A 471 8.28 -8.65 -8.69
CA PHE A 471 8.56 -8.00 -7.42
C PHE A 471 10.00 -7.50 -7.36
N ASP A 472 10.16 -6.27 -6.90
CA ASP A 472 11.46 -5.68 -6.63
C ASP A 472 11.79 -5.80 -5.14
N TRP A 473 12.64 -6.78 -4.82
CA TRP A 473 13.12 -7.05 -3.45
C TRP A 473 13.91 -5.89 -2.83
N THR A 474 14.40 -4.94 -3.65
CA THR A 474 15.25 -3.84 -3.17
C THR A 474 14.45 -2.66 -2.62
N ASN A 475 13.15 -2.59 -2.93
CA ASN A 475 12.27 -1.55 -2.40
C ASN A 475 11.36 -2.12 -1.30
N THR A 476 11.46 -1.57 -0.08
CA THR A 476 10.62 -1.96 1.06
C THR A 476 9.25 -1.26 1.10
N LYS A 477 8.98 -0.28 0.23
CA LYS A 477 7.63 0.26 -0.03
C LYS A 477 6.83 -0.60 -1.04
N SER A 478 7.33 -1.78 -1.40
CA SER A 478 6.84 -2.60 -2.50
C SER A 478 5.55 -3.37 -2.23
N ILE A 479 5.06 -3.49 -0.98
CA ILE A 479 3.86 -4.33 -0.76
C ILE A 479 2.65 -3.72 -1.43
N MET A 480 2.51 -2.39 -1.48
CA MET A 480 1.33 -1.78 -2.07
C MET A 480 1.30 -1.98 -3.59
N SER A 481 2.43 -1.80 -4.27
CA SER A 481 2.56 -2.12 -5.69
C SER A 481 2.27 -3.59 -5.97
N PHE A 482 2.74 -4.48 -5.09
CA PHE A 482 2.41 -5.90 -5.16
C PHE A 482 0.91 -6.17 -5.00
N LEU A 483 0.23 -5.52 -4.06
CA LEU A 483 -1.21 -5.68 -3.84
C LEU A 483 -2.05 -5.13 -4.99
N VAL A 484 -1.64 -4.00 -5.58
CA VAL A 484 -2.28 -3.44 -6.78
C VAL A 484 -2.17 -4.44 -7.92
N THR A 485 -0.95 -4.90 -8.20
CA THR A 485 -0.67 -5.88 -9.26
C THR A 485 -1.41 -7.20 -9.01
N LEU A 486 -1.39 -7.69 -7.77
CA LEU A 486 -2.12 -8.89 -7.36
C LEU A 486 -3.62 -8.73 -7.62
N SER A 487 -4.20 -7.59 -7.25
CA SER A 487 -5.62 -7.33 -7.48
C SER A 487 -5.91 -7.31 -8.98
N HIS A 488 -5.08 -6.61 -9.77
CA HIS A 488 -5.19 -6.55 -11.24
C HIS A 488 -5.21 -7.95 -11.87
N GLU A 489 -4.17 -8.75 -11.65
CA GLU A 489 -4.08 -10.08 -12.25
C GLU A 489 -5.15 -11.05 -11.73
N TYR A 490 -5.56 -10.91 -10.46
CA TYR A 490 -6.62 -11.75 -9.91
C TYR A 490 -7.99 -11.45 -10.53
N ILE A 491 -8.24 -10.19 -10.90
CA ILE A 491 -9.45 -9.77 -11.61
C ILE A 491 -9.46 -10.36 -13.03
N HIS A 492 -8.34 -10.31 -13.77
CA HIS A 492 -8.21 -11.02 -15.06
C HIS A 492 -8.46 -12.52 -14.91
N TYR A 493 -7.84 -13.17 -13.92
CA TYR A 493 -8.04 -14.58 -13.67
C TYR A 493 -9.52 -14.91 -13.38
N SER A 494 -10.18 -14.10 -12.55
CA SER A 494 -11.58 -14.31 -12.17
C SER A 494 -12.52 -14.11 -13.37
N SER A 495 -12.24 -13.09 -14.21
CA SER A 495 -13.07 -12.74 -15.37
C SER A 495 -12.82 -13.60 -16.60
N HIS A 496 -11.70 -14.32 -16.67
CA HIS A 496 -11.38 -15.19 -17.80
C HIS A 496 -12.49 -16.25 -18.05
N ILE A 497 -13.03 -16.34 -19.26
CA ILE A 497 -14.01 -17.38 -19.63
C ILE A 497 -13.35 -18.46 -20.49
N SER A 498 -12.67 -18.03 -21.55
CA SER A 498 -11.98 -18.87 -22.54
C SER A 498 -11.13 -17.99 -23.46
N ASN A 499 -10.14 -18.57 -24.12
CA ASN A 499 -9.26 -17.87 -25.06
C ASN A 499 -10.00 -17.28 -26.27
N GLU A 500 -11.20 -17.76 -26.58
CA GLU A 500 -12.03 -17.26 -27.70
C GLU A 500 -13.01 -16.14 -27.29
N ARG A 501 -13.14 -15.84 -25.98
CA ARG A 501 -14.15 -14.91 -25.46
C ARG A 501 -13.50 -13.88 -24.55
N TYR A 502 -13.13 -12.75 -25.14
CA TYR A 502 -12.42 -11.65 -24.50
C TYR A 502 -12.99 -10.30 -24.95
N LEU A 503 -12.80 -9.26 -24.14
CA LEU A 503 -13.02 -7.87 -24.57
C LEU A 503 -11.77 -7.38 -25.31
N THR A 504 -11.91 -6.35 -26.14
CA THR A 504 -10.72 -5.71 -26.75
C THR A 504 -9.74 -5.29 -25.66
N LEU A 505 -8.43 -5.39 -25.92
CA LEU A 505 -7.37 -5.13 -24.92
C LEU A 505 -7.59 -3.83 -24.13
N SER A 506 -8.02 -2.75 -24.80
CA SER A 506 -8.29 -1.46 -24.17
C SER A 506 -9.37 -1.50 -23.09
N PHE A 507 -10.45 -2.24 -23.33
CA PHE A 507 -11.50 -2.44 -22.32
C PHE A 507 -11.09 -3.45 -21.28
N GLU A 508 -10.42 -4.54 -21.69
CA GLU A 508 -9.96 -5.59 -20.78
C GLU A 508 -8.99 -5.02 -19.74
N GLU A 509 -7.92 -4.34 -20.15
CA GLU A 509 -6.93 -3.74 -19.24
C GLU A 509 -7.51 -2.56 -18.47
N ALA A 510 -8.26 -1.67 -19.13
CA ALA A 510 -8.75 -0.47 -18.45
C ALA A 510 -9.83 -0.78 -17.40
N LEU A 511 -10.73 -1.74 -17.64
CA LEU A 511 -11.70 -2.15 -16.61
C LEU A 511 -11.00 -2.86 -15.47
N THR A 512 -10.02 -3.72 -15.77
CA THR A 512 -9.23 -4.40 -14.72
C THR A 512 -8.51 -3.39 -13.84
N GLU A 513 -7.85 -2.41 -14.46
CA GLU A 513 -7.12 -1.36 -13.76
C GLU A 513 -8.07 -0.38 -13.04
N TYR A 514 -9.24 -0.06 -13.61
CA TYR A 514 -10.29 0.70 -12.95
C TYR A 514 -10.71 0.05 -11.63
N TYR A 515 -11.06 -1.23 -11.67
CA TYR A 515 -11.49 -1.96 -10.48
C TYR A 515 -10.35 -2.25 -9.50
N SER A 516 -9.14 -2.55 -9.98
CA SER A 516 -7.97 -2.79 -9.11
C SER A 516 -7.68 -1.56 -8.25
N ARG A 517 -7.72 -0.35 -8.85
CA ARG A 517 -7.56 0.92 -8.14
C ARG A 517 -8.68 1.16 -7.12
N SER A 518 -9.93 0.92 -7.51
CA SER A 518 -11.09 1.05 -6.60
C SER A 518 -10.96 0.14 -5.38
N ILE A 519 -10.60 -1.14 -5.58
CA ILE A 519 -10.38 -2.10 -4.49
C ILE A 519 -9.27 -1.63 -3.53
N ILE A 520 -8.15 -1.14 -4.05
CA ILE A 520 -7.04 -0.66 -3.23
C ILE A 520 -7.42 0.60 -2.46
N LYS A 521 -8.13 1.54 -3.11
CA LYS A 521 -8.64 2.76 -2.48
C LYS A 521 -9.63 2.44 -1.35
N GLU A 522 -10.57 1.54 -1.58
CA GLU A 522 -11.58 1.15 -0.60
C GLU A 522 -11.00 0.44 0.63
N ASN A 523 -10.01 -0.45 0.43
CA ASN A 523 -9.47 -1.27 1.52
C ASN A 523 -8.32 -0.60 2.27
N PHE A 524 -7.53 0.25 1.60
CA PHE A 524 -6.32 0.82 2.18
C PHE A 524 -6.28 2.36 2.18
N ASN A 525 -7.29 3.03 1.62
CA ASN A 525 -7.35 4.49 1.47
C ASN A 525 -6.10 5.08 0.79
N LYS A 526 -5.56 4.37 -0.22
CA LYS A 526 -4.43 4.81 -1.04
C LYS A 526 -4.87 4.98 -2.48
N ASP A 527 -4.52 6.12 -3.07
CA ASP A 527 -4.63 6.30 -4.51
C ASP A 527 -3.39 5.70 -5.18
N THR A 528 -3.60 4.92 -6.22
CA THR A 528 -2.53 4.23 -6.95
C THR A 528 -2.66 4.50 -8.45
N ASN A 529 -1.56 4.88 -9.09
CA ASN A 529 -1.45 5.04 -10.54
C ASN A 529 -0.52 3.97 -11.13
N VAL A 530 -0.59 2.75 -10.60
CA VAL A 530 0.34 1.67 -10.93
C VAL A 530 -0.24 0.84 -12.07
N GLY A 531 0.20 1.10 -13.30
CA GLY A 531 -0.29 0.40 -14.51
C GLY A 531 -1.04 1.35 -15.45
N TYR A 532 -0.69 1.31 -16.74
CA TYR A 532 -1.31 2.05 -17.85
C TYR A 532 -1.92 3.45 -17.52
N PRO A 533 -1.14 4.40 -16.96
CA PRO A 533 -1.67 5.69 -16.47
C PRO A 533 -2.39 6.49 -17.56
N PHE A 534 -1.83 6.51 -18.78
CA PHE A 534 -2.44 7.18 -19.92
C PHE A 534 -3.78 6.57 -20.32
N LEU A 535 -3.82 5.23 -20.48
CA LEU A 535 -5.04 4.51 -20.84
C LEU A 535 -6.13 4.80 -19.82
N MET A 536 -5.79 4.78 -18.52
CA MET A 536 -6.73 5.06 -17.45
C MET A 536 -7.23 6.49 -17.44
N ASN A 537 -6.39 7.50 -17.70
CA ASN A 537 -6.84 8.90 -17.79
C ASN A 537 -7.85 9.14 -18.91
N VAL A 538 -7.83 8.30 -19.96
CA VAL A 538 -8.78 8.36 -21.07
C VAL A 538 -10.03 7.53 -20.76
N MET A 539 -9.84 6.28 -20.34
CA MET A 539 -10.93 5.32 -20.18
C MET A 539 -11.76 5.57 -18.92
N SER A 540 -11.18 6.11 -17.85
CA SER A 540 -11.96 6.50 -16.66
C SER A 540 -13.03 7.54 -16.99
N GLN A 541 -12.73 8.53 -17.83
CA GLN A 541 -13.70 9.53 -18.27
C GLN A 541 -14.84 8.92 -19.10
N LEU A 542 -14.58 7.79 -19.76
CA LEU A 542 -15.59 7.00 -20.46
C LEU A 542 -16.43 6.21 -19.45
N PHE A 543 -15.78 5.50 -18.52
CA PHE A 543 -16.45 4.68 -17.50
C PHE A 543 -17.30 5.50 -16.52
N ASP A 544 -16.86 6.72 -16.17
CA ASP A 544 -17.59 7.65 -15.29
C ASP A 544 -18.98 8.03 -15.82
N LYS A 545 -19.24 7.79 -17.12
CA LYS A 545 -20.51 8.07 -17.79
C LYS A 545 -21.35 6.82 -18.01
N LEU A 546 -20.88 5.66 -17.58
CA LEU A 546 -21.55 4.37 -17.74
C LEU A 546 -21.96 3.82 -16.36
N PRO A 547 -23.06 3.05 -16.26
CA PRO A 547 -23.43 2.39 -15.02
C PRO A 547 -22.41 1.30 -14.65
N ASP A 548 -21.91 1.33 -13.41
CA ASP A 548 -20.87 0.40 -12.96
C ASP A 548 -21.35 -1.07 -12.92
N ASP A 549 -22.60 -1.31 -12.51
CA ASP A 549 -23.22 -2.64 -12.51
C ASP A 549 -23.23 -3.27 -13.92
N ASP A 550 -23.48 -2.46 -14.96
CA ASP A 550 -23.46 -2.93 -16.35
C ASP A 550 -22.03 -3.23 -16.79
N LEU A 551 -21.05 -2.41 -16.41
CA LEU A 551 -19.63 -2.62 -16.70
C LEU A 551 -19.10 -3.89 -16.04
N GLU A 552 -19.47 -4.14 -14.77
CA GLU A 552 -19.12 -5.37 -14.05
C GLU A 552 -19.68 -6.60 -14.80
N GLU A 553 -20.98 -6.59 -15.13
CA GLU A 553 -21.60 -7.72 -15.82
C GLU A 553 -20.98 -7.94 -17.20
N ILE A 554 -20.75 -6.89 -17.99
CA ILE A 554 -20.06 -6.97 -19.28
C ILE A 554 -18.66 -7.55 -19.12
N TYR A 555 -17.91 -7.09 -18.11
CA TYR A 555 -16.53 -7.50 -17.90
C TYR A 555 -16.41 -8.98 -17.53
N PHE A 556 -17.25 -9.48 -16.62
CA PHE A 556 -17.21 -10.89 -16.20
C PHE A 556 -17.91 -11.83 -17.18
N THR A 557 -18.87 -11.35 -17.96
CA THR A 557 -19.52 -12.16 -19.01
C THR A 557 -18.83 -12.02 -20.37
N LYS A 558 -17.87 -11.11 -20.53
CA LYS A 558 -17.19 -10.81 -21.80
C LYS A 558 -18.19 -10.61 -22.94
N ASN A 559 -19.25 -9.84 -22.69
CA ASN A 559 -20.36 -9.62 -23.64
C ASN A 559 -20.12 -8.34 -24.45
N GLU A 560 -19.41 -8.47 -25.58
CA GLU A 560 -19.08 -7.32 -26.44
C GLU A 560 -20.33 -6.66 -27.04
N ASP A 561 -21.36 -7.42 -27.42
CA ASP A 561 -22.60 -6.86 -27.98
C ASP A 561 -23.33 -5.94 -26.98
N GLN A 562 -23.33 -6.33 -25.70
CA GLN A 562 -23.88 -5.50 -24.63
C GLN A 562 -23.04 -4.25 -24.40
N LEU A 563 -21.71 -4.36 -24.44
CA LEU A 563 -20.81 -3.21 -24.38
C LEU A 563 -21.07 -2.22 -25.53
N ILE A 564 -21.16 -2.72 -26.76
CA ILE A 564 -21.44 -1.91 -27.94
C ILE A 564 -22.79 -1.20 -27.79
N SER A 565 -23.82 -1.93 -27.36
CA SER A 565 -25.15 -1.38 -27.16
C SER A 565 -25.16 -0.30 -26.08
N LEU A 566 -24.44 -0.53 -24.98
CA LEU A 566 -24.30 0.42 -23.88
C LEU A 566 -23.61 1.71 -24.37
N LEU A 567 -22.47 1.60 -25.05
CA LEU A 567 -21.74 2.73 -25.61
C LEU A 567 -22.58 3.53 -26.61
N ASP A 568 -23.27 2.85 -27.52
CA ASP A 568 -24.10 3.51 -28.54
C ASP A 568 -25.33 4.19 -27.92
N SER A 569 -25.89 3.64 -26.84
CA SER A 569 -27.01 4.25 -26.13
C SER A 569 -26.60 5.50 -25.36
N THR A 570 -25.38 5.52 -24.80
CA THR A 570 -24.86 6.64 -23.99
C THR A 570 -24.27 7.76 -24.83
N PHE A 571 -23.44 7.42 -25.83
CA PHE A 571 -22.66 8.39 -26.61
C PHE A 571 -23.21 8.63 -28.03
N GLY A 572 -24.27 7.91 -28.40
CA GLY A 572 -24.98 8.08 -29.66
C GLY A 572 -24.75 6.93 -30.64
N LYS A 573 -25.70 6.78 -31.57
CA LYS A 573 -25.75 5.64 -32.50
C LYS A 573 -24.45 5.46 -33.30
N ASP A 574 -24.00 4.21 -33.40
CA ASP A 574 -22.78 3.77 -34.09
C ASP A 574 -21.49 4.37 -33.47
N PHE A 575 -21.51 4.77 -32.20
CA PHE A 575 -20.35 5.32 -31.51
C PHE A 575 -19.18 4.35 -31.52
N TYR A 576 -19.40 3.09 -31.12
CA TYR A 576 -18.31 2.10 -31.09
C TYR A 576 -17.76 1.88 -32.49
N LYS A 577 -18.64 1.68 -33.49
CA LYS A 577 -18.23 1.46 -34.88
C LYS A 577 -17.39 2.62 -35.44
N LYS A 578 -17.72 3.87 -35.12
CA LYS A 578 -16.97 5.06 -35.57
C LYS A 578 -15.62 5.19 -34.89
N ASN A 579 -15.51 4.78 -33.64
CA ASN A 579 -14.31 4.97 -32.82
C ASN A 579 -13.48 3.69 -32.61
N ARG A 580 -13.93 2.54 -33.14
CA ARG A 580 -13.33 1.22 -32.91
C ARG A 580 -11.83 1.21 -33.16
N THR A 581 -11.38 1.80 -34.26
CA THR A 581 -9.95 1.85 -34.59
C THR A 581 -9.15 2.56 -33.51
N ILE A 582 -9.64 3.71 -33.03
CA ILE A 582 -8.99 4.48 -31.95
C ILE A 582 -8.98 3.66 -30.68
N ILE A 583 -10.15 3.16 -30.26
CA ILE A 583 -10.31 2.36 -29.04
C ILE A 583 -9.33 1.19 -29.05
N VAL A 584 -9.32 0.37 -30.10
CA VAL A 584 -8.46 -0.82 -30.22
C VAL A 584 -6.97 -0.46 -30.26
N SER A 585 -6.61 0.64 -30.91
CA SER A 585 -5.20 1.05 -31.03
C SER A 585 -4.63 1.72 -29.78
N LEU A 586 -5.47 2.30 -28.92
CA LEU A 586 -5.06 3.20 -27.84
C LEU A 586 -3.98 2.63 -26.90
N PRO A 587 -4.01 1.36 -26.47
CA PRO A 587 -2.99 0.78 -25.58
C PRO A 587 -1.60 0.70 -26.22
N TYR A 588 -1.53 0.73 -27.55
CA TYR A 588 -0.30 0.55 -28.33
C TYR A 588 0.31 1.87 -28.80
N LEU A 589 -0.42 2.97 -28.69
CA LEU A 589 0.03 4.28 -29.13
C LEU A 589 0.81 4.98 -28.02
N SER A 590 1.83 5.75 -28.41
CA SER A 590 2.66 6.51 -27.49
C SER A 590 2.95 7.92 -28.01
N GLY A 591 3.35 8.83 -27.13
CA GLY A 591 3.64 10.22 -27.46
C GLY A 591 2.48 10.91 -28.18
N LYS A 592 2.82 11.78 -29.12
CA LYS A 592 1.86 12.63 -29.85
C LYS A 592 0.72 11.85 -30.53
N GLU A 593 1.01 10.73 -31.19
CA GLU A 593 -0.02 9.97 -31.92
C GLU A 593 -1.09 9.40 -30.98
N GLY A 594 -0.67 8.92 -29.81
CA GLY A 594 -1.62 8.45 -28.80
C GLY A 594 -2.38 9.61 -28.15
N VAL A 595 -1.74 10.77 -27.90
CA VAL A 595 -2.45 11.98 -27.41
C VAL A 595 -3.52 12.43 -28.40
N ASP A 596 -3.18 12.53 -29.69
CA ASP A 596 -4.11 12.98 -30.73
C ASP A 596 -5.30 12.01 -30.87
N SER A 597 -5.03 10.70 -30.78
CA SER A 597 -6.05 9.65 -30.84
C SER A 597 -6.95 9.66 -29.60
N ALA A 598 -6.35 9.77 -28.40
CA ALA A 598 -7.08 9.90 -27.13
C ALA A 598 -7.98 11.14 -27.13
N ASN A 599 -7.46 12.30 -27.52
CA ASN A 599 -8.22 13.55 -27.55
C ASN A 599 -9.36 13.52 -28.57
N THR A 600 -9.21 12.75 -29.64
CA THR A 600 -10.31 12.50 -30.59
C THR A 600 -11.45 11.71 -29.92
N LEU A 601 -11.11 10.65 -29.18
CA LEU A 601 -12.09 9.86 -28.42
C LEU A 601 -12.74 10.68 -27.29
N LEU A 602 -11.92 11.39 -26.50
CA LEU A 602 -12.37 12.24 -25.40
C LEU A 602 -13.34 13.31 -25.90
N LYS A 603 -13.03 13.97 -27.01
CA LYS A 603 -13.95 14.92 -27.63
C LYS A 603 -15.28 14.25 -28.02
N ALA A 604 -15.26 13.02 -28.52
CA ALA A 604 -16.47 12.30 -28.92
C ALA A 604 -17.37 11.93 -27.73
N ILE A 605 -16.78 11.69 -26.55
CA ILE A 605 -17.54 11.45 -25.31
C ILE A 605 -17.82 12.73 -24.50
N GLY A 606 -17.33 13.89 -24.95
CA GLY A 606 -17.39 15.14 -24.19
C GLY A 606 -16.56 15.11 -22.89
N GLY A 607 -15.36 14.55 -22.96
CA GLY A 607 -14.35 14.52 -21.91
C GLY A 607 -13.31 15.62 -22.07
N GLU A 608 -12.46 15.77 -21.06
CA GLU A 608 -11.38 16.73 -20.98
C GLU A 608 -10.13 16.20 -21.70
N PRO A 609 -9.40 17.05 -22.46
CA PRO A 609 -8.24 16.62 -23.21
C PRO A 609 -7.05 16.25 -22.32
N VAL A 610 -6.29 15.25 -22.76
CA VAL A 610 -5.02 14.78 -22.18
C VAL A 610 -3.81 15.32 -22.95
N ASN A 611 -2.63 15.26 -22.34
CA ASN A 611 -1.36 15.73 -22.86
C ASN A 611 -0.25 14.66 -22.67
N GLU A 612 0.94 14.90 -23.22
CA GLU A 612 2.04 13.91 -23.18
C GLU A 612 2.54 13.60 -21.75
N GLN A 613 2.34 14.51 -20.79
CA GLN A 613 2.73 14.27 -19.39
C GLN A 613 1.85 13.20 -18.75
N ASP A 614 0.65 12.96 -19.27
CA ASP A 614 -0.28 11.94 -18.78
C ASP A 614 0.19 10.50 -19.09
N TYR A 615 1.23 10.31 -19.92
CA TYR A 615 1.94 9.03 -20.03
C TYR A 615 2.78 8.70 -18.80
N ILE A 616 3.24 9.72 -18.10
CA ILE A 616 4.01 9.57 -16.89
C ILE A 616 2.97 9.63 -15.78
N GLY A 617 2.47 8.46 -15.35
CA GLY A 617 1.72 8.39 -14.10
C GLY A 617 2.52 9.10 -13.02
N GLU A 618 1.87 9.85 -12.13
CA GLU A 618 2.56 10.41 -10.96
C GLU A 618 3.37 9.28 -10.35
N VAL A 619 4.69 9.37 -10.49
CA VAL A 619 5.62 8.49 -9.81
C VAL A 619 5.36 8.81 -8.36
N VAL A 620 4.51 8.01 -7.70
CA VAL A 620 4.47 7.95 -6.25
C VAL A 620 5.93 7.71 -5.91
N GLU A 621 6.61 8.73 -5.36
CA GLU A 621 8.05 8.69 -5.12
C GLU A 621 8.40 7.33 -4.51
N ILE A 622 9.03 6.51 -5.36
CA ILE A 622 9.29 5.08 -5.14
C ILE A 622 10.15 4.91 -3.90
#